data_AF-A0A1H7VM16-F1
#
_entry.id   AF-A0A1H7VM16-F1
#
_cell.length_a   1.000
_cell.length_b   1.000
_cell.length_c   1.000
_cell.angle_alpha   90.00
_cell.angle_beta   90.00
_cell.angle_gamma   90.00
#
_symmetry.space_group_name_H-M   'P 1'
#
loop_
_entity.id
_entity.type
_entity.pdbx_description
1 polymer ?
#
loop_
_entity_poly.entity_id
_entity_poly.type
_entity_poly.pdbx_seq_one_letter_code
_entity_poly.pdbx_strand_id
1 'polypeptide(L)'
;MRSLVEGVDGFISVERFQSLTNPGKLLSLSFWEDEAAVERWRKLHAHRQAQRAGRAMMFDDYRLRVVSVIRDYGKHDRAEAPGDSLEAHAG
;
A
#
# COMPACT_ATOMS: atom_id res chain seq x y z
N MET A 1 -11.53 0.05 -10.85
CA MET A 1 -10.58 -0.72 -10.01
C MET A 1 -10.77 -0.48 -8.52
N ARG A 2 -10.99 0.75 -8.05
CA ARG A 2 -11.21 1.05 -6.62
C ARG A 2 -12.33 0.23 -5.97
N SER A 3 -13.56 0.32 -6.49
CA SER A 3 -14.69 -0.45 -5.96
C SER A 3 -14.50 -1.98 -6.04
N LEU A 4 -13.65 -2.45 -6.97
CA LEU A 4 -13.36 -3.88 -7.08
C LEU A 4 -12.39 -4.33 -5.99
N VAL A 5 -11.36 -3.53 -5.68
CA VAL A 5 -10.37 -3.89 -4.65
C VAL A 5 -10.98 -3.79 -3.24
N GLU A 6 -11.88 -2.82 -3.04
CA GLU A 6 -12.61 -2.63 -1.77
C GLU A 6 -13.49 -3.84 -1.39
N GLY A 7 -13.90 -4.66 -2.36
CA GLY A 7 -14.67 -5.88 -2.11
C GLY A 7 -13.83 -7.14 -1.92
N VAL A 8 -12.50 -7.05 -1.92
CA VAL A 8 -11.62 -8.21 -1.73
C VAL A 8 -11.47 -8.48 -0.25
N ASP A 9 -11.77 -9.71 0.15
CA ASP A 9 -11.53 -10.19 1.50
C ASP A 9 -10.05 -10.01 1.91
N GLY A 10 -9.83 -9.34 3.05
CA GLY A 10 -8.52 -8.94 3.57
C GLY A 10 -7.91 -7.67 2.99
N PHE A 11 -8.66 -6.89 2.20
CA PHE A 11 -8.26 -5.54 1.82
C PHE A 11 -8.51 -4.55 2.97
N ILE A 12 -7.52 -3.71 3.28
CA ILE A 12 -7.64 -2.68 4.33
C ILE A 12 -7.81 -1.29 3.71
N SER A 13 -6.86 -0.87 2.87
CA SER A 13 -6.89 0.46 2.26
C SER A 13 -6.01 0.58 1.02
N VAL A 14 -6.24 1.63 0.22
CA VAL A 14 -5.33 2.03 -0.86
C VAL A 14 -5.31 3.53 -1.03
N GLU A 15 -4.10 4.09 -1.07
CA GLU A 15 -3.83 5.51 -1.21
C GLU A 15 -2.84 5.76 -2.33
N ARG A 16 -2.88 6.99 -2.89
CA ARG A 16 -1.96 7.42 -3.94
C ARG A 16 -1.29 8.72 -3.56
N PHE A 17 0.02 8.74 -3.66
CA PHE A 17 0.85 9.91 -3.41
C PHE A 17 1.66 10.23 -4.66
N GLN A 18 1.86 11.52 -4.93
CA GLN A 18 2.80 11.96 -5.95
C GLN A 18 4.14 12.33 -5.29
N SER A 19 5.24 11.96 -5.95
CA SER A 19 6.58 12.34 -5.50
C SER A 19 6.74 13.86 -5.55
N LEU A 20 7.17 14.46 -4.44
CA LEU A 20 7.42 15.90 -4.34
C LEU A 20 8.62 16.36 -5.18
N THR A 21 9.59 15.47 -5.42
CA THR A 21 10.85 15.79 -6.13
C THR A 21 10.92 15.19 -7.54
N ASN A 22 9.94 14.36 -7.92
CA ASN A 22 9.88 13.75 -9.25
C ASN A 22 8.43 13.82 -9.74
N PRO A 23 8.00 14.98 -10.27
CA PRO A 23 6.66 15.15 -10.82
C PRO A 23 6.32 14.08 -11.85
N GLY A 24 5.14 13.48 -11.72
CA GLY A 24 4.71 12.34 -12.56
C GLY A 24 4.99 10.96 -11.96
N LYS A 25 5.92 10.83 -11.00
CA LYS A 25 6.10 9.57 -10.26
C LYS A 25 5.05 9.43 -9.17
N LEU A 26 4.28 8.33 -9.24
CA LEU A 26 3.23 7.99 -8.28
C LEU A 26 3.64 6.80 -7.39
N LEU A 27 3.26 6.85 -6.12
CA LEU A 27 3.23 5.71 -5.21
C LEU A 27 1.77 5.32 -4.99
N SER A 28 1.41 4.10 -5.35
CA SER A 28 0.16 3.48 -4.90
C SER A 28 0.50 2.58 -3.72
N LEU A 29 0.07 2.95 -2.51
CA LEU A 29 0.29 2.18 -1.29
C LEU A 29 -1.02 1.51 -0.91
N SER A 30 -1.01 0.20 -0.76
CA SER A 30 -2.19 -0.57 -0.34
C SER A 30 -1.86 -1.45 0.85
N PHE A 31 -2.73 -1.43 1.86
CA PHE A 31 -2.65 -2.28 3.03
C PHE A 31 -3.59 -3.47 2.89
N TRP A 32 -3.09 -4.61 3.34
CA TRP A 32 -3.74 -5.91 3.27
C TRP A 32 -3.50 -6.62 4.60
N GLU A 33 -4.45 -7.43 5.03
CA GLU A 33 -4.32 -8.22 6.26
C GLU A 33 -3.12 -9.18 6.18
N ASP A 34 -2.94 -9.83 5.03
CA ASP A 34 -1.87 -10.78 4.79
C ASP A 34 -1.50 -10.91 3.30
N GLU A 35 -0.48 -11.73 3.01
CA GLU A 35 -0.06 -12.02 1.64
C GLU A 35 -1.12 -12.81 0.85
N ALA A 36 -1.94 -13.63 1.53
CA ALA A 36 -2.99 -14.41 0.87
C ALA A 36 -4.10 -13.50 0.29
N ALA A 37 -4.44 -12.39 0.97
CA ALA A 37 -5.35 -11.37 0.47
C ALA A 37 -4.81 -10.70 -0.80
N VAL A 38 -3.51 -10.38 -0.81
CA VAL A 38 -2.81 -9.86 -2.00
C VAL A 38 -2.87 -10.88 -3.14
N GLU A 39 -2.72 -12.18 -2.87
CA GLU A 39 -2.86 -13.21 -3.89
C GLU A 39 -4.27 -13.28 -4.46
N ARG A 40 -5.31 -13.27 -3.61
CA ARG A 40 -6.72 -13.25 -4.05
C ARG A 40 -6.94 -12.10 -5.02
N TRP A 41 -6.48 -10.90 -4.66
CA TRP A 41 -6.54 -9.72 -5.52
C TRP A 41 -5.80 -9.90 -6.85
N ARG A 42 -4.56 -10.40 -6.82
CA ARG A 42 -3.74 -10.62 -8.03
C ARG A 42 -4.32 -11.68 -8.97
N LYS A 43 -5.12 -12.61 -8.45
CA LYS A 43 -5.75 -13.69 -9.24
C LYS A 43 -7.04 -13.25 -9.93
N LEU A 44 -7.66 -12.12 -9.52
CA LEU A 44 -8.86 -11.62 -10.19
C LEU A 44 -8.61 -11.26 -11.66
N HIS A 45 -9.47 -11.75 -12.55
CA HIS A 45 -9.37 -11.52 -13.99
C HIS A 45 -9.35 -10.02 -14.33
N ALA A 46 -10.25 -9.23 -13.74
CA ALA A 46 -10.30 -7.79 -13.97
C ALA A 46 -8.99 -7.08 -13.55
N HIS A 47 -8.36 -7.52 -12.47
CA HIS A 47 -7.06 -6.98 -12.07
C HIS A 47 -5.95 -7.39 -13.04
N ARG A 48 -5.95 -8.63 -13.55
CA ARG A 48 -5.01 -9.05 -14.61
C ARG A 48 -5.17 -8.22 -15.89
N GLN A 49 -6.39 -7.87 -16.28
CA GLN A 49 -6.63 -6.99 -17.42
C GLN A 49 -6.08 -5.58 -17.16
N ALA A 50 -6.32 -5.01 -15.98
CA ALA A 50 -5.73 -3.73 -15.60
C ALA A 50 -4.19 -3.77 -15.59
N GLN A 51 -3.57 -4.87 -15.14
CA GLN A 51 -2.11 -5.04 -15.21
C GLN A 51 -1.59 -5.12 -16.64
N ARG A 52 -2.32 -5.77 -17.55
CA ARG A 52 -1.97 -5.81 -18.97
C ARG A 52 -1.98 -4.41 -19.59
N ALA A 53 -3.04 -3.65 -19.37
CA ALA A 53 -3.11 -2.25 -19.80
C ALA A 53 -1.99 -1.41 -19.16
N GLY A 54 -1.75 -1.62 -17.86
CA GLY A 54 -0.66 -1.00 -17.11
C GLY A 54 0.70 -1.15 -17.79
N ARG A 55 1.06 -2.38 -18.15
CA ARG A 55 2.32 -2.74 -18.82
C ARG A 55 2.41 -2.27 -20.27
N ALA A 56 1.28 -2.23 -20.96
CA ALA A 56 1.26 -1.94 -22.39
C ALA A 56 1.29 -0.44 -22.70
N MET A 57 0.61 0.39 -21.88
CA MET A 57 0.32 1.77 -22.28
C MET A 57 0.18 2.80 -21.16
N MET A 58 0.09 2.41 -19.88
CA MET A 58 -0.21 3.38 -18.81
C MET A 58 1.02 3.87 -18.05
N PHE A 59 2.10 3.10 -18.00
CA PHE A 59 3.30 3.44 -17.24
C PHE A 59 4.55 3.28 -18.12
N ASP A 60 5.43 4.28 -18.11
CA ASP A 60 6.75 4.18 -18.75
C ASP A 60 7.63 3.14 -18.05
N ASP A 61 7.55 3.05 -16.71
CA ASP A 61 8.16 2.01 -15.88
C ASP A 61 7.45 1.92 -14.52
N TYR A 62 7.59 0.79 -13.81
CA TYR A 62 7.12 0.66 -12.43
C TYR A 62 7.81 -0.47 -11.66
N ARG A 63 7.76 -0.38 -10.32
CA ARG A 63 8.25 -1.42 -9.42
C ARG A 63 7.21 -1.76 -8.37
N LEU A 64 7.02 -3.06 -8.14
CA LEU A 64 6.23 -3.57 -7.02
C LEU A 64 7.15 -3.96 -5.87
N ARG A 65 6.74 -3.64 -4.64
CA ARG A 65 7.38 -4.10 -3.41
C ARG A 65 6.28 -4.60 -2.48
N VAL A 66 6.52 -5.73 -1.84
CA VAL A 66 5.64 -6.32 -0.82
C VAL A 66 6.45 -6.36 0.47
N VAL A 67 5.89 -5.80 1.54
CA VAL A 67 6.57 -5.65 2.83
C VAL A 67 5.58 -5.98 3.95
N SER A 68 6.09 -6.48 5.07
CA SER A 68 5.33 -6.60 6.32
C SER A 68 5.51 -5.35 7.17
N VAL A 69 4.44 -4.95 7.85
CA VAL A 69 4.53 -3.91 8.88
C VAL A 69 5.17 -4.53 10.12
N ILE A 70 6.31 -3.96 10.54
CA ILE A 70 7.01 -4.40 11.76
C ILE A 70 6.46 -3.68 12.99
N ARG A 71 6.11 -2.39 12.81
CA ARG A 71 5.46 -1.53 13.79
C ARG A 71 4.56 -0.50 13.09
N ASP A 72 3.41 -0.18 13.68
CA ASP A 72 2.55 0.93 13.27
C ASP A 72 2.16 1.77 14.50
N TYR A 73 2.53 3.04 14.51
CA TYR A 73 2.22 3.95 15.60
C TYR A 73 2.20 5.40 15.10
N GLY A 74 1.35 6.19 15.74
CA GLY A 74 1.14 7.59 15.40
C GLY A 74 1.73 8.56 16.42
N LYS A 75 1.32 9.82 16.28
CA LYS A 75 1.57 10.86 17.28
C LYS A 75 0.84 10.57 18.59
N HIS A 76 -0.39 10.03 18.51
CA HIS A 76 -1.27 9.82 19.65
C HIS A 76 -1.37 8.36 20.06
N ASP A 77 -1.44 7.44 19.09
CA ASP A 77 -1.32 6.01 19.37
C ASP A 77 0.17 5.64 19.44
N ARG A 78 0.62 5.25 20.63
CA ARG A 78 2.04 5.03 20.93
C ARG A 78 2.32 3.60 21.38
N ALA A 79 1.35 2.68 21.26
CA ALA A 79 1.48 1.31 21.77
C ALA A 79 2.69 0.56 21.21
N GLU A 80 3.02 0.79 19.94
CA GLU A 80 4.15 0.16 19.27
C GLU A 80 5.40 1.07 19.16
N ALA A 81 5.37 2.25 19.78
CA ALA A 81 6.49 3.19 19.70
C ALA A 81 7.75 2.62 20.39
N PRO A 82 8.95 2.82 19.81
CA PRO A 82 10.22 2.46 20.45
C PRO A 82 10.39 3.15 21.82
N GLY A 83 11.09 2.47 22.75
CA GLY A 83 11.27 2.97 24.12
C GLY A 83 11.97 4.33 24.18
N ASP A 84 13.04 4.51 23.40
CA ASP A 84 13.76 5.78 23.29
C ASP A 84 12.85 6.91 22.73
N SER A 85 11.94 6.58 21.81
CA SER A 85 10.95 7.52 21.28
C SER A 85 9.86 7.86 22.29
N LEU A 86 9.47 6.94 23.18
CA LEU A 86 8.54 7.23 24.27
C LEU A 86 9.18 8.18 25.29
N GLU A 87 10.43 7.91 25.70
CA GLU A 87 11.17 8.74 26.65
C GLU A 87 11.37 10.17 26.14
N ALA A 88 11.78 10.32 24.87
CA ALA A 88 12.02 11.63 24.25
C ALA A 88 10.73 12.48 24.09
N HIS A 89 9.56 11.85 24.14
CA HIS A 89 8.26 12.48 23.91
C HIS A 89 7.28 12.30 25.07
N ALA A 90 7.78 11.95 26.26
CA ALA A 90 7.00 11.91 27.49
C ALA A 90 6.68 13.37 27.93
N GLY A 91 5.55 13.89 27.45
CA GLY A 91 5.08 15.26 27.75
C GLY A 91 3.62 15.44 27.39
#